data_AF-D9R699-F1
#
_entry.id   AF-D9R699-F1
#
_cell.length_a   1.000
_cell.length_b   1.000
_cell.length_c   1.000
_cell.angle_alpha   90.00
_cell.angle_beta   90.00
_cell.angle_gamma   90.00
#
_symmetry.space_group_name_H-M   'P 1'
#
loop_
_entity.id
_entity.type
_entity.pdbx_description
1 polymer ?
#
loop_
_entity_poly.entity_id
_entity_poly.type
_entity_poly.pdbx_seq_one_letter_code
_entity_poly.pdbx_strand_id
1 'polypeptide(L)'
;MIYLIGRVDAMRKESKVMKQCSLMFKGLNIEREGVLHKTKLLLKIYRPVVWSASSRALEVCESAEIYCSRTMEEALEYLANYAPEFEQDRFSEKVKSLFETQWLIALIDNAMNKIYDYPDNGKLYHEILSKQYLTVYKYSEFEMLELLNLERSTYYDKKKEALELFAICLWGYTIPSMRGIFGPINDDLEIPNFFQTGNTPTNTRL
;
A
#
# COMPACT_ATOMS: atom_id res chain seq x y z
N MET A 1 14.32 -31.46 -37.74
CA MET A 1 12.87 -31.27 -37.57
C MET A 1 12.48 -31.78 -36.20
N ILE A 2 12.20 -30.89 -35.25
CA ILE A 2 11.63 -31.24 -33.94
C ILE A 2 10.35 -30.41 -33.82
N TYR A 3 9.22 -31.10 -33.67
CA TYR A 3 7.90 -30.53 -33.49
C TYR A 3 7.75 -29.89 -32.10
N LEU A 4 6.99 -28.79 -32.07
CA LEU A 4 6.11 -28.33 -30.98
C LEU A 4 6.71 -28.11 -29.58
N ILE A 5 6.64 -26.86 -29.12
CA ILE A 5 5.65 -26.42 -28.11
C ILE A 5 5.46 -24.92 -28.36
N GLY A 6 4.52 -24.59 -29.24
CA GLY A 6 3.76 -23.37 -29.06
C GLY A 6 2.97 -23.55 -27.78
N ARG A 7 3.47 -22.98 -26.68
CA ARG A 7 2.68 -22.80 -25.47
C ARG A 7 1.63 -21.76 -25.83
N VAL A 8 0.53 -22.23 -26.40
CA VAL A 8 -0.72 -21.50 -26.42
C VAL A 8 -1.05 -21.29 -24.96
N ASP A 9 -0.80 -20.09 -24.45
CA ASP A 9 -1.46 -19.57 -23.27
C ASP A 9 -2.95 -19.70 -23.56
N ALA A 10 -3.56 -20.80 -23.13
CA ALA A 10 -4.98 -21.01 -23.22
C ALA A 10 -5.63 -19.81 -22.51
N MET A 11 -6.21 -18.90 -23.29
CA MET A 11 -6.94 -17.73 -22.79
C MET A 11 -8.10 -18.24 -21.92
N ARG A 12 -7.82 -18.38 -20.63
CA ARG A 12 -8.81 -18.70 -19.61
C ARG A 12 -9.92 -17.66 -19.71
N LYS A 13 -11.18 -18.12 -19.74
CA LYS A 13 -12.35 -17.25 -19.88
C LYS A 13 -12.31 -16.15 -18.81
N GLU A 14 -12.28 -14.90 -19.26
CA GLU A 14 -12.21 -13.74 -18.37
C GLU A 14 -13.41 -13.75 -17.39
N SER A 15 -13.12 -13.64 -16.10
CA SER A 15 -14.15 -13.70 -15.06
C SER A 15 -15.05 -12.46 -15.07
N LYS A 16 -16.23 -12.59 -14.47
CA LYS A 16 -17.18 -11.46 -14.33
C LYS A 16 -16.53 -10.27 -13.59
N VAL A 17 -15.74 -10.55 -12.56
CA VAL A 17 -15.07 -9.52 -11.75
C VAL A 17 -13.99 -8.82 -12.57
N MET A 18 -13.19 -9.56 -13.33
CA MET A 18 -12.19 -8.96 -14.23
C MET A 18 -12.82 -8.01 -15.26
N LYS A 19 -13.97 -8.40 -15.84
CA LYS A 19 -14.74 -7.55 -16.74
C LYS A 19 -15.26 -6.29 -16.05
N GLN A 20 -15.77 -6.42 -14.82
CA GLN A 20 -16.22 -5.29 -14.01
C GLN A 20 -15.05 -4.34 -13.68
N CYS A 21 -13.91 -4.87 -13.27
CA CYS A 21 -12.70 -4.07 -13.04
C CYS A 21 -12.29 -3.32 -14.32
N SER A 22 -12.32 -4.00 -15.48
CA SER A 22 -12.05 -3.36 -16.78
C SER A 22 -12.98 -2.18 -17.08
N LEU A 23 -14.27 -2.30 -16.74
CA LEU A 23 -15.24 -1.20 -16.88
C LEU A 23 -14.98 -0.08 -15.87
N MET A 24 -14.65 -0.42 -14.62
CA MET A 24 -14.36 0.56 -13.56
C MET A 24 -13.10 1.38 -13.87
N PHE A 25 -12.02 0.75 -14.33
CA PHE A 25 -10.81 1.48 -14.75
C PHE A 25 -11.11 2.49 -15.85
N LYS A 26 -11.90 2.10 -16.85
CA LYS A 26 -12.34 3.01 -17.93
C LYS A 26 -13.25 4.13 -17.40
N GLY A 27 -14.24 3.79 -16.59
CA GLY A 27 -15.21 4.75 -16.05
C GLY A 27 -14.59 5.78 -15.11
N LEU A 28 -13.54 5.40 -14.38
CA LEU A 28 -12.77 6.30 -13.50
C LEU A 28 -11.64 7.03 -14.24
N ASN A 29 -11.44 6.77 -15.53
CA ASN A 29 -10.34 7.31 -16.34
C ASN A 29 -8.94 7.02 -15.71
N ILE A 30 -8.76 5.80 -15.20
CA ILE A 30 -7.53 5.35 -14.56
C ILE A 30 -6.76 4.46 -15.52
N GLU A 31 -5.48 4.78 -15.73
CA GLU A 31 -4.55 3.96 -16.50
C GLU A 31 -4.18 2.69 -15.71
N ARG A 32 -4.66 1.54 -16.20
CA ARG A 32 -4.68 0.28 -15.46
C ARG A 32 -3.27 -0.21 -15.14
N GLU A 33 -2.39 -0.29 -16.14
CA GLU A 33 -1.08 -0.90 -16.02
C GLU A 33 -0.18 -0.16 -15.02
N GLY A 34 -0.09 1.17 -15.13
CA GLY A 34 0.69 1.99 -14.21
C GLY A 34 0.12 1.99 -12.79
N VAL A 35 -1.20 2.00 -12.61
CA VAL A 35 -1.80 1.89 -11.27
C VAL A 35 -1.56 0.51 -10.65
N LEU A 36 -1.65 -0.58 -11.42
CA LEU A 36 -1.33 -1.91 -10.93
C LEU A 36 0.15 -2.05 -10.56
N HIS A 37 1.05 -1.41 -11.32
CA HIS A 37 2.47 -1.36 -11.00
C HIS A 37 2.71 -0.67 -9.65
N LYS A 38 2.18 0.55 -9.47
CA LYS A 38 2.28 1.32 -8.22
C LYS A 38 1.69 0.57 -7.03
N THR A 39 0.54 -0.08 -7.23
CA THR A 39 -0.13 -0.90 -6.22
C THR A 39 0.75 -2.06 -5.75
N LYS A 40 1.42 -2.77 -6.66
CA LYS A 40 2.32 -3.88 -6.30
C LYS A 40 3.55 -3.38 -5.53
N LEU A 41 4.11 -2.23 -5.90
CA LEU A 41 5.21 -1.61 -5.16
C LEU A 41 4.77 -1.26 -3.73
N LEU A 42 3.60 -0.65 -3.58
CA LEU A 42 3.01 -0.30 -2.29
C LEU A 42 2.86 -1.52 -1.38
N LEU A 43 2.24 -2.58 -1.88
CA LEU A 43 2.03 -3.81 -1.13
C LEU A 43 3.36 -4.51 -0.78
N LYS A 44 4.40 -4.37 -1.61
CA LYS A 44 5.73 -4.93 -1.35
C LYS A 44 6.44 -4.22 -0.19
N ILE A 45 6.27 -2.90 -0.06
CA ILE A 45 6.91 -2.12 1.00
C ILE A 45 6.09 -1.99 2.28
N TYR A 46 4.82 -2.40 2.26
CA TYR A 46 3.93 -2.29 3.41
C TYR A 46 4.52 -2.90 4.69
N ARG A 47 4.90 -4.18 4.67
CA ARG A 47 5.43 -4.84 5.89
C ARG A 47 6.73 -4.20 6.39
N PRO A 48 7.73 -3.92 5.53
CA PRO A 48 8.92 -3.17 5.94
C PRO A 48 8.59 -1.81 6.57
N VAL A 49 7.64 -1.07 6.01
CA VAL A 49 7.26 0.26 6.49
C VAL A 49 6.52 0.18 7.83
N VAL A 50 5.56 -0.74 7.98
CA VAL A 50 4.86 -0.98 9.26
C VAL A 50 5.84 -1.42 10.33
N TRP A 51 6.73 -2.36 10.03
CA TRP A 51 7.75 -2.82 10.98
C TRP A 51 8.69 -1.68 11.39
N SER A 52 9.18 -0.90 10.42
CA SER A 52 10.04 0.26 10.69
C SER A 52 9.32 1.33 11.50
N ALA A 53 8.04 1.59 11.24
CA ALA A 53 7.27 2.53 12.04
C ALA A 53 7.01 2.05 13.45
N SER A 54 6.79 0.75 13.69
CA SER A 54 6.69 0.21 15.05
C SER A 54 7.99 0.42 15.83
N SER A 55 9.16 0.18 15.21
CA SER A 55 10.45 0.44 15.85
C SER A 55 10.72 1.93 16.07
N ARG A 56 10.41 2.79 15.08
CA ARG A 56 10.59 4.25 15.20
C ARG A 56 9.61 4.90 16.17
N ALA A 57 8.38 4.40 16.26
CA ALA A 57 7.41 4.85 17.27
C ALA A 57 7.96 4.55 18.68
N LEU A 58 8.57 3.38 18.87
CA LEU A 58 9.27 3.04 20.11
C LEU A 58 10.44 4.01 20.39
N GLU A 59 11.28 4.29 19.39
CA GLU A 59 12.41 5.23 19.51
C GLU A 59 11.97 6.68 19.76
N VAL A 60 10.84 7.12 19.20
CA VAL A 60 10.27 8.45 19.43
C VAL A 60 9.68 8.55 20.83
N CYS A 61 9.00 7.51 21.31
CA CYS A 61 8.55 7.44 22.71
C CYS A 61 9.74 7.45 23.68
N GLU A 62 10.78 6.65 23.42
CA GLU A 62 11.99 6.59 24.25
C GLU A 62 12.78 7.92 24.19
N SER A 63 12.86 8.55 23.01
CA SER A 63 13.45 9.89 22.89
C SER A 63 12.63 10.93 23.66
N ALA A 64 11.30 10.86 23.63
CA ALA A 64 10.43 11.76 24.39
C ALA A 64 10.59 11.55 25.90
N GLU A 65 10.73 10.30 26.36
CA GLU A 65 11.02 9.96 27.76
C GLU A 65 12.36 10.55 28.26
N ILE A 66 13.34 10.72 27.37
CA ILE A 66 14.63 11.37 27.70
C ILE A 66 14.46 12.88 27.95
N TYR A 67 13.51 13.54 27.29
CA TYR A 67 13.29 14.99 27.45
C TYR A 67 12.26 15.32 28.53
N CYS A 68 11.25 14.49 28.72
CA CYS A 68 10.20 14.67 29.71
C CYS A 68 9.66 13.31 30.16
N SER A 69 9.58 13.11 31.47
CA SER A 69 8.97 11.92 32.06
C SER A 69 7.43 11.92 31.97
N ARG A 70 6.82 12.32 30.82
CA ARG A 70 5.40 12.13 30.47
C ARG A 70 5.03 12.75 29.10
N THR A 71 4.00 12.13 28.49
CA THR A 71 3.09 12.51 27.37
C THR A 71 3.63 13.26 26.13
N MET A 72 3.08 12.94 24.96
CA MET A 72 3.45 13.58 23.68
C MET A 72 3.23 15.10 23.72
N GLU A 73 2.20 15.57 24.43
CA GLU A 73 1.89 16.98 24.60
C GLU A 73 3.02 17.75 25.32
N GLU A 74 3.55 17.21 26.41
CA GLU A 74 4.65 17.82 27.19
C GLU A 74 5.98 17.80 26.40
N ALA A 75 6.24 16.74 25.62
CA ALA A 75 7.40 16.68 24.74
C ALA A 75 7.31 17.72 23.60
N LEU A 76 6.12 17.91 23.01
CA LEU A 76 5.87 18.95 22.00
C LEU A 76 6.02 20.36 22.58
N GLU A 77 5.54 20.58 23.81
CA GLU A 77 5.70 21.86 24.52
C GLU A 77 7.17 22.15 24.83
N TYR A 78 7.95 21.14 25.22
CA TYR A 78 9.39 21.30 25.45
C TYR A 78 10.12 21.67 24.15
N LEU A 79 9.85 20.94 23.07
CA LEU A 79 10.45 21.18 21.76
C LEU A 79 10.13 22.57 21.20
N ALA A 80 8.89 23.04 21.37
CA ALA A 80 8.47 24.34 20.86
C ALA A 80 9.11 25.52 21.61
N ASN A 81 9.39 25.36 22.91
CA ASN A 81 9.76 26.49 23.78
C ASN A 81 11.21 26.47 24.25
N TYR A 82 11.87 25.29 24.27
CA TYR A 82 13.16 25.13 24.97
C TYR A 82 14.23 24.35 24.17
N ALA A 83 13.87 23.60 23.12
CA ALA A 83 14.84 22.82 22.36
C ALA A 83 15.59 23.68 21.31
N PRO A 84 16.90 23.43 21.07
CA PRO A 84 17.64 24.04 19.97
C PRO A 84 17.02 23.73 18.59
N GLU A 85 17.20 24.63 17.63
CA GLU A 85 16.61 24.53 16.28
C GLU A 85 16.92 23.20 15.58
N PHE A 86 18.15 22.69 15.69
CA PHE A 86 18.53 21.39 15.10
C PHE A 86 17.78 20.19 15.71
N GLU A 87 17.41 20.26 16.99
CA GLU A 87 16.63 19.21 17.67
C GLU A 87 15.14 19.29 17.27
N GLN A 88 14.63 20.50 17.07
CA GLN A 88 13.29 20.74 16.54
C GLN A 88 13.14 20.18 15.12
N ASP A 89 14.11 20.44 14.24
CA ASP A 89 14.11 19.92 12.87
C ASP A 89 14.16 18.39 12.84
N ARG A 90 15.08 17.79 13.61
CA ARG A 90 15.20 16.33 13.70
C ARG A 90 13.92 15.67 14.23
N PHE A 91 13.28 16.29 15.22
CA PHE A 91 12.02 15.79 15.75
C PHE A 91 10.88 15.96 14.73
N SER A 92 10.81 17.11 14.06
CA SER A 92 9.84 17.41 12.99
C SER A 92 9.93 16.38 11.86
N GLU A 93 11.14 16.03 11.40
CA GLU A 93 11.35 15.00 10.39
C GLU A 93 10.87 13.60 10.85
N LYS A 94 11.16 13.23 12.11
CA LYS A 94 10.67 11.97 12.68
C LYS A 94 9.14 11.94 12.74
N VAL A 95 8.52 13.01 13.21
CA VAL A 95 7.06 13.14 13.31
C VAL A 95 6.40 13.14 11.92
N LYS A 96 6.94 13.88 10.95
CA LYS A 96 6.49 13.84 9.54
C LYS A 96 6.53 12.42 8.99
N SER A 97 7.66 11.73 9.16
CA SER A 97 7.82 10.36 8.69
C SER A 97 6.87 9.36 9.36
N LEU A 98 6.55 9.58 10.64
CA LEU A 98 5.52 8.80 11.34
C LEU A 98 4.13 9.08 10.76
N PHE A 99 3.77 10.34 10.51
CA PHE A 99 2.50 10.70 9.88
C PHE A 99 2.36 10.14 8.46
N GLU A 100 3.41 10.19 7.64
CA GLU A 100 3.42 9.56 6.31
C GLU A 100 3.17 8.05 6.40
N THR A 101 3.74 7.40 7.42
CA THR A 101 3.54 5.97 7.64
C THR A 101 2.12 5.66 8.12
N GLN A 102 1.59 6.45 9.07
CA GLN A 102 0.21 6.30 9.55
C GLN A 102 -0.80 6.57 8.43
N TRP A 103 -0.52 7.56 7.58
CA TRP A 103 -1.34 7.85 6.40
C TRP A 103 -1.33 6.69 5.41
N LEU A 104 -0.17 6.07 5.17
CA LEU A 104 -0.08 4.87 4.33
C LEU A 104 -0.90 3.70 4.89
N ILE A 105 -0.82 3.45 6.19
CA ILE A 105 -1.59 2.40 6.87
C ILE A 105 -3.09 2.68 6.72
N ALA A 106 -3.52 3.91 7.03
CA ALA A 106 -4.92 4.32 6.91
C ALA A 106 -5.44 4.21 5.46
N LEU A 107 -4.63 4.56 4.46
CA LEU A 107 -4.99 4.38 3.04
C LEU A 107 -5.28 2.92 2.70
N ILE A 108 -4.41 2.01 3.15
CA ILE A 108 -4.54 0.59 2.88
C ILE A 108 -5.75 0.02 3.63
N ASP A 109 -5.92 0.36 4.90
CA ASP A 109 -7.06 -0.11 5.71
C ASP A 109 -8.40 0.34 5.12
N ASN A 110 -8.52 1.59 4.67
CA ASN A 110 -9.74 2.07 4.03
C ASN A 110 -10.02 1.38 2.68
N ALA A 111 -8.97 1.10 1.89
CA ALA A 111 -9.12 0.31 0.67
C ALA A 111 -9.53 -1.14 0.99
N MET A 112 -8.97 -1.75 2.04
CA MET A 112 -9.32 -3.09 2.49
C MET A 112 -10.77 -3.19 2.99
N ASN A 113 -11.25 -2.20 3.75
CA ASN A 113 -12.66 -2.11 4.17
C ASN A 113 -13.59 -2.10 2.96
N LYS A 114 -13.27 -1.30 1.93
CA LYS A 114 -14.08 -1.23 0.70
C LYS A 114 -14.09 -2.55 -0.09
N ILE A 115 -13.00 -3.32 -0.04
CA ILE A 115 -12.96 -4.68 -0.61
C ILE A 115 -13.78 -5.66 0.21
N TYR A 116 -13.74 -5.56 1.53
CA TYR A 116 -14.51 -6.43 2.41
C TYR A 116 -16.02 -6.28 2.13
N ASP A 117 -16.46 -5.06 1.87
CA ASP A 117 -17.85 -4.73 1.51
C ASP A 117 -18.20 -5.06 0.04
N TYR A 118 -17.23 -5.46 -0.77
CA TYR A 118 -17.49 -5.85 -2.16
C TYR A 118 -18.35 -7.14 -2.20
N PRO A 119 -19.40 -7.19 -3.05
CA PRO A 119 -20.27 -8.37 -3.14
C PRO A 119 -19.54 -9.66 -3.51
N ASP A 120 -20.21 -10.79 -3.24
CA ASP A 120 -19.75 -12.14 -3.58
C ASP A 120 -18.40 -12.51 -2.94
N ASN A 121 -17.29 -12.25 -3.64
CA ASN A 121 -15.93 -12.68 -3.27
C ASN A 121 -15.16 -11.64 -2.45
N GLY A 122 -15.76 -10.51 -2.04
CA GLY A 122 -15.07 -9.44 -1.32
C GLY A 122 -14.30 -9.92 -0.09
N LYS A 123 -14.93 -10.75 0.74
CA LYS A 123 -14.28 -11.37 1.92
C LYS A 123 -13.07 -12.24 1.54
N LEU A 124 -13.18 -13.03 0.48
CA LEU A 124 -12.08 -13.85 -0.02
C LEU A 124 -10.92 -13.00 -0.54
N TYR A 125 -11.22 -11.92 -1.29
CA TYR A 125 -10.20 -10.98 -1.76
C TYR A 125 -9.50 -10.27 -0.61
N HIS A 126 -10.26 -9.81 0.38
CA HIS A 126 -9.73 -9.23 1.60
C HIS A 126 -8.77 -10.22 2.29
N GLU A 127 -9.16 -11.48 2.43
CA GLU A 127 -8.32 -12.47 3.10
C GLU A 127 -7.05 -12.81 2.32
N ILE A 128 -7.14 -12.97 0.99
CA ILE A 128 -5.97 -13.16 0.11
C ILE A 128 -4.99 -12.00 0.29
N LEU A 129 -5.45 -10.75 0.21
CA LEU A 129 -4.61 -9.57 0.31
C LEU A 129 -3.99 -9.42 1.69
N SER A 130 -4.80 -9.60 2.74
CA SER A 130 -4.35 -9.51 4.13
C SER A 130 -3.22 -10.50 4.40
N LYS A 131 -3.42 -11.78 4.10
CA LYS A 131 -2.44 -12.84 4.34
C LYS A 131 -1.20 -12.71 3.44
N GLN A 132 -1.36 -12.32 2.17
CA GLN A 132 -0.23 -12.17 1.25
C GLN A 132 0.63 -10.95 1.54
N TYR A 133 0.05 -9.84 1.98
CA TYR A 133 0.75 -8.56 1.99
C TYR A 133 0.76 -7.85 3.34
N LEU A 134 -0.27 -8.01 4.16
CA LEU A 134 -0.48 -7.15 5.33
C LEU A 134 -0.11 -7.79 6.66
N THR A 135 -0.22 -9.11 6.78
CA THR A 135 0.17 -9.81 8.01
C THR A 135 1.69 -9.85 8.19
N VAL A 136 2.16 -9.88 9.44
CA VAL A 136 3.59 -10.07 9.74
C VAL A 136 4.10 -11.40 9.19
N TYR A 137 3.32 -12.48 9.37
CA TYR A 137 3.64 -13.80 8.85
C TYR A 137 3.57 -13.83 7.31
N LYS A 138 4.59 -14.42 6.68
CA LYS A 138 4.66 -14.60 5.23
C LYS A 138 4.21 -16.03 4.88
N TYR A 139 2.95 -16.16 4.54
CA TYR A 139 2.38 -17.42 4.08
C TYR A 139 3.02 -17.86 2.76
N SER A 140 3.46 -19.11 2.71
CA SER A 140 3.85 -19.81 1.49
C SER A 140 2.64 -20.02 0.58
N GLU A 141 2.89 -20.37 -0.68
CA GLU A 141 1.81 -20.72 -1.60
C GLU A 141 0.97 -21.88 -1.06
N PHE A 142 1.62 -22.94 -0.58
CA PHE A 142 0.94 -24.12 -0.06
C PHE A 142 0.01 -23.79 1.11
N GLU A 143 0.50 -23.05 2.11
CA GLU A 143 -0.33 -22.62 3.25
C GLU A 143 -1.51 -21.77 2.80
N MET A 144 -1.34 -20.88 1.83
CA MET A 144 -2.46 -20.08 1.29
C MET A 144 -3.52 -20.96 0.62
N LEU A 145 -3.11 -21.97 -0.14
CA LEU A 145 -4.04 -22.90 -0.80
C LEU A 145 -4.83 -23.73 0.21
N GLU A 146 -4.15 -24.24 1.25
CA GLU A 146 -4.79 -24.99 2.33
C GLU A 146 -5.74 -24.10 3.15
N LEU A 147 -5.26 -22.94 3.61
CA LEU A 147 -6.05 -22.03 4.46
C LEU A 147 -7.31 -21.54 3.77
N LEU A 148 -7.23 -21.22 2.47
CA LEU A 148 -8.36 -20.73 1.70
C LEU A 148 -9.20 -21.87 1.09
N ASN A 149 -8.76 -23.12 1.23
CA ASN A 149 -9.35 -24.29 0.57
C ASN A 149 -9.54 -24.07 -0.94
N LEU A 150 -8.49 -23.61 -1.62
CA LEU A 150 -8.50 -23.29 -3.04
C LEU A 150 -7.51 -24.14 -3.82
N GLU A 151 -7.92 -24.56 -5.01
CA GLU A 151 -6.98 -25.07 -6.00
C GLU A 151 -6.05 -23.96 -6.49
N ARG A 152 -4.82 -24.35 -6.84
CA ARG A 152 -3.76 -23.42 -7.29
C ARG A 152 -4.23 -22.48 -8.41
N SER A 153 -4.90 -23.02 -9.43
CA SER A 153 -5.37 -22.23 -10.57
C SER A 153 -6.41 -21.19 -10.14
N THR A 154 -7.35 -21.57 -9.27
CA THR A 154 -8.39 -20.69 -8.74
C THR A 154 -7.80 -19.62 -7.84
N TYR A 155 -6.83 -19.98 -6.98
CA TYR A 155 -6.13 -19.03 -6.14
C TYR A 155 -5.45 -17.92 -6.95
N TYR A 156 -4.74 -18.25 -8.04
CA TYR A 156 -4.06 -17.23 -8.84
C TYR A 156 -5.04 -16.29 -9.57
N ASP A 157 -6.16 -16.82 -10.06
CA ASP A 157 -7.23 -15.98 -10.62
C ASP A 157 -7.81 -15.05 -9.57
N LYS A 158 -8.15 -15.57 -8.38
CA LYS A 158 -8.71 -14.78 -7.28
C LYS A 158 -7.73 -13.76 -6.74
N LYS A 159 -6.45 -14.09 -6.68
CA LYS A 159 -5.39 -13.16 -6.32
C LYS A 159 -5.26 -12.03 -7.33
N LYS A 160 -5.36 -12.33 -8.64
CA LYS A 160 -5.35 -11.30 -9.68
C LYS A 160 -6.56 -10.39 -9.56
N GLU A 161 -7.76 -10.96 -9.44
CA GLU A 161 -9.01 -10.21 -9.22
C GLU A 161 -8.91 -9.29 -8.00
N ALA A 162 -8.43 -9.80 -6.87
CA ALA A 162 -8.24 -9.05 -5.64
C ALA A 162 -7.30 -7.85 -5.82
N LEU A 163 -6.17 -8.05 -6.51
CA LEU A 163 -5.20 -6.99 -6.79
C LEU A 163 -5.78 -5.88 -7.67
N GLU A 164 -6.56 -6.23 -8.68
CA GLU A 164 -7.19 -5.24 -9.55
C GLU A 164 -8.30 -4.46 -8.84
N LEU A 165 -9.12 -5.17 -8.06
CA LEU A 165 -10.16 -4.53 -7.25
C LEU A 165 -9.53 -3.62 -6.18
N PHE A 166 -8.42 -4.04 -5.56
CA PHE A 166 -7.69 -3.21 -4.59
C PHE A 166 -7.14 -1.94 -5.24
N ALA A 167 -6.55 -2.04 -6.43
CA ALA A 167 -6.10 -0.88 -7.18
C ALA A 167 -7.25 0.10 -7.45
N ILE A 168 -8.42 -0.39 -7.86
CA ILE A 168 -9.61 0.44 -8.06
C ILE A 168 -10.06 1.10 -6.75
N CYS A 169 -10.16 0.32 -5.67
CA CYS A 169 -10.56 0.84 -4.35
C CYS A 169 -9.60 1.94 -3.88
N LEU A 170 -8.30 1.69 -3.95
CA LEU A 170 -7.27 2.59 -3.47
C LEU A 170 -7.19 3.87 -4.32
N TRP A 171 -7.01 3.76 -5.63
CA TRP A 171 -6.71 4.89 -6.50
C TRP A 171 -7.96 5.60 -7.01
N GLY A 172 -9.07 4.89 -7.15
CA GLY A 172 -10.33 5.42 -7.64
C GLY A 172 -11.25 5.99 -6.56
N TYR A 173 -11.09 5.56 -5.30
CA TYR A 173 -11.98 5.98 -4.23
C TYR A 173 -11.23 6.47 -2.99
N THR A 174 -10.32 5.66 -2.43
CA THR A 174 -9.70 5.98 -1.13
C THR A 174 -8.78 7.20 -1.20
N ILE A 175 -7.83 7.24 -2.14
CA ILE A 175 -6.92 8.38 -2.32
C ILE A 175 -7.70 9.67 -2.64
N PRO A 176 -8.63 9.69 -3.62
CA PRO A 176 -9.45 10.87 -3.87
C PRO A 176 -10.24 11.35 -2.65
N SER A 177 -10.84 10.42 -1.89
CA SER A 177 -11.62 10.76 -0.68
C SER A 177 -10.73 11.36 0.41
N MET A 178 -9.55 10.80 0.63
CA MET A 178 -8.61 11.34 1.61
C MET A 178 -8.02 12.68 1.18
N ARG A 179 -7.76 12.89 -0.12
CA ARG A 179 -7.35 14.20 -0.65
C ARG A 179 -8.40 15.28 -0.40
N GLY A 180 -9.68 14.93 -0.48
CA GLY A 180 -10.79 15.85 -0.16
C GLY A 180 -10.91 16.22 1.32
N ILE A 181 -10.44 15.36 2.23
CA ILE A 181 -10.41 15.63 3.69
C ILE A 181 -9.29 16.62 4.05
N PHE A 182 -8.22 16.69 3.25
CA PHE A 182 -7.07 17.59 3.44
C PHE A 182 -7.06 18.84 2.52
N GLY A 183 -8.16 19.21 1.85
CA GLY A 183 -8.13 20.23 0.79
C GLY A 183 -7.75 21.66 1.23
N PRO A 184 -7.46 22.60 0.30
CA PRO A 184 -6.71 22.41 -0.93
C PRO A 184 -5.23 22.39 -0.58
N ILE A 185 -4.54 21.29 -0.83
CA ILE A 185 -3.10 21.42 -0.92
C ILE A 185 -2.85 22.06 -2.28
N ASN A 186 -2.13 23.19 -2.30
CA ASN A 186 -1.43 23.66 -3.49
C ASN A 186 -0.91 22.45 -4.28
N ASP A 187 -0.89 22.52 -5.61
CA ASP A 187 -0.44 21.44 -6.52
C ASP A 187 0.98 20.88 -6.21
N ASP A 188 1.64 21.38 -5.17
CA ASP A 188 2.95 21.07 -4.65
C ASP A 188 2.97 20.11 -3.44
N LEU A 189 1.95 19.25 -3.24
CA LEU A 189 2.17 18.06 -2.40
C LEU A 189 3.11 17.12 -3.16
N GLU A 190 4.41 17.34 -2.97
CA GLU A 190 5.45 16.46 -3.45
C GLU A 190 5.09 15.03 -3.07
N ILE A 191 4.80 14.24 -4.10
CA ILE A 191 4.71 12.79 -4.00
C ILE A 191 5.94 12.36 -3.17
N PRO A 192 5.80 11.68 -2.01
CA PRO A 192 6.96 11.30 -1.21
C PRO A 192 8.00 10.63 -2.10
N ASN A 193 9.25 11.06 -2.03
CA ASN A 193 10.32 10.71 -2.99
C ASN A 193 10.40 9.20 -3.30
N PHE A 194 10.00 8.37 -2.35
CA PHE A 194 9.82 6.93 -2.51
C PHE A 194 8.99 6.50 -3.73
N PHE A 195 7.95 7.27 -4.12
CA PHE A 195 7.07 6.98 -5.26
C PHE A 195 7.55 7.60 -6.58
N GLN A 196 8.59 8.44 -6.58
CA GLN A 196 9.10 9.14 -7.76
C GLN A 196 10.19 8.35 -8.49
N THR A 197 10.88 7.42 -7.83
CA THR A 197 11.98 6.64 -8.44
C THR A 197 11.46 5.46 -9.26
N GLY A 198 11.04 5.74 -10.49
CA GLY A 198 10.74 4.73 -11.52
C GLY A 198 11.25 5.09 -12.91
N ASN A 199 11.64 6.34 -13.16
CA ASN A 199 12.08 6.81 -14.47
C ASN A 199 13.47 7.44 -14.40
N THR A 200 14.50 6.61 -14.32
CA THR A 200 15.80 6.99 -14.87
C THR A 200 16.21 5.88 -15.83
N PRO A 201 16.17 6.10 -17.16
CA PRO A 201 16.89 5.22 -18.06
C PRO A 201 18.37 5.41 -17.76
N THR A 202 18.99 4.42 -17.12
CA THR A 202 20.45 4.33 -17.00
C THR A 202 21.00 4.15 -18.41
N ASN A 203 21.22 5.26 -19.09
CA ASN A 203 21.91 5.31 -20.36
C ASN A 203 22.99 6.38 -20.25
N THR A 204 24.08 6.01 -19.60
CA THR A 204 25.37 6.62 -19.88
C THR A 204 26.35 5.49 -20.10
N ARG A 205 26.51 5.16 -21.39
CA ARG A 205 27.80 4.72 -21.92
C ARG A 205 28.81 5.82 -21.62
N LEU A 206 29.85 5.49 -20.87
CA LEU A 206 31.26 5.78 -21.12
C LEU A 206 32.09 4.95 -20.14
#